data_AF-A0A1G2SCQ3-F1
#
_entry.id   AF-A0A1G2SCQ3-F1
#
_cell.length_a   1.000
_cell.length_b   1.000
_cell.length_c   1.000
_cell.angle_alpha   90.00
_cell.angle_beta   90.00
_cell.angle_gamma   90.00
#
_symmetry.space_group_name_H-M   'P 1'
#
loop_
_entity.id
_entity.type
_entity.pdbx_description
1 polymer ?
#
loop_
_entity_poly.entity_id
_entity_poly.type
_entity_poly.pdbx_seq_one_letter_code
_entity_poly.pdbx_strand_id
1 'polypeptide(L)' 'MFKEFLLKKMIKSQLKGVPDSEVDRIIMLVEKNPELFKKIGDEIQAKIKSGRSQAAASMEVMRAHQAELQKVLK' A
#
# COMPACT_ATOMS: atom_id res chain seq x y z
N MET A 1 6.46 -15.03 -4.51
CA MET A 1 6.27 -16.03 -3.43
C MET A 1 6.73 -15.57 -2.03
N PHE A 2 8.03 -15.50 -1.70
CA PHE A 2 8.46 -15.16 -0.32
C PHE A 2 8.08 -13.72 0.11
N LYS A 3 8.19 -12.76 -0.81
CA LYS A 3 7.79 -11.35 -0.57
C LYS A 3 6.28 -11.20 -0.37
N GLU A 4 5.47 -11.90 -1.16
CA GLU A 4 4.00 -11.89 -1.04
C GLU A 4 3.53 -12.42 0.30
N PHE A 5 4.12 -13.52 0.78
CA PHE A 5 3.77 -14.09 2.08
C PHE A 5 4.08 -13.13 3.25
N LEU A 6 5.23 -12.45 3.19
CA LEU A 6 5.60 -11.42 4.18
C LEU A 6 4.67 -10.20 4.11
N LEU A 7 4.35 -9.73 2.90
CA LEU A 7 3.40 -8.63 2.70
C LEU A 7 2.01 -8.99 3.23
N LYS A 8 1.52 -10.19 2.90
CA LYS A 8 0.22 -10.73 3.36
C LYS A 8 0.15 -10.76 4.88
N LYS A 9 1.20 -11.26 5.52
CA LYS A 9 1.29 -11.35 6.99
C LYS A 9 1.38 -9.96 7.65
N MET A 10 2.11 -9.02 7.05
CA MET A 10 2.20 -7.64 7.50
C MET A 10 0.85 -6.91 7.38
N ILE A 11 0.18 -7.03 6.24
CA ILE A 11 -1.14 -6.43 5.98
C ILE A 11 -2.16 -6.97 6.99
N LYS A 12 -2.24 -8.30 7.18
CA LYS A 12 -3.12 -8.89 8.19
C LYS A 12 -2.80 -8.46 9.62
N SER A 13 -1.53 -8.25 9.92
CA SER A 13 -1.08 -7.81 11.25
C SER A 13 -1.45 -6.34 11.54
N GLN A 14 -1.38 -5.47 10.53
CA GLN A 14 -1.69 -4.04 10.68
C GLN A 14 -3.18 -3.74 10.48
N LEU A 15 -3.84 -4.47 9.58
CA LEU A 15 -5.25 -4.36 9.26
C LEU A 15 -5.98 -5.60 9.79
N LYS A 16 -6.12 -5.68 11.12
CA LYS A 16 -6.91 -6.74 11.77
C LYS A 16 -8.34 -6.70 11.22
N GLY A 17 -8.76 -7.76 10.54
CA GLY A 17 -10.11 -7.91 9.99
C GLY A 17 -10.22 -7.74 8.47
N VAL A 18 -9.13 -7.42 7.75
CA VAL A 18 -9.17 -7.42 6.28
C VAL A 18 -9.24 -8.87 5.76
N PRO A 19 -10.23 -9.21 4.91
CA PRO A 19 -10.38 -10.54 4.31
C PRO A 19 -9.20 -10.90 3.42
N ASP A 20 -8.86 -12.20 3.33
CA ASP A 20 -7.80 -12.71 2.47
C ASP A 20 -7.94 -12.25 1.00
N SER A 21 -9.18 -12.23 0.49
CA SER A 21 -9.49 -11.79 -0.88
C SER A 21 -9.14 -10.32 -1.13
N GLU A 22 -9.19 -9.46 -0.11
CA GLU A 22 -8.76 -8.06 -0.22
C GLU A 22 -7.23 -7.95 -0.16
N VAL A 23 -6.58 -8.77 0.67
CA VAL A 23 -5.12 -8.82 0.71
C VAL A 23 -4.54 -9.30 -0.62
N ASP A 24 -5.13 -10.33 -1.21
CA ASP A 24 -4.70 -10.85 -2.51
C ASP A 24 -4.94 -9.83 -3.64
N ARG A 25 -6.01 -9.03 -3.56
CA ARG A 25 -6.19 -7.88 -4.46
C ARG A 25 -5.09 -6.83 -4.30
N ILE A 26 -4.73 -6.48 -3.07
CA ILE A 26 -3.64 -5.52 -2.83
C ILE A 26 -2.33 -6.06 -3.39
N ILE A 27 -2.03 -7.34 -3.16
CA ILE A 27 -0.82 -8.00 -3.68
C ILE A 27 -0.81 -7.99 -5.21
N MET A 28 -1.91 -8.37 -5.87
CA MET A 28 -2.00 -8.30 -7.33
C MET A 28 -1.81 -6.89 -7.88
N LEU A 29 -2.28 -5.87 -7.19
CA LEU A 29 -2.09 -4.47 -7.61
C LEU A 29 -0.63 -4.04 -7.47
N VAL A 30 0.03 -4.46 -6.38
CA VAL A 30 1.47 -4.27 -6.18
C VAL A 30 2.26 -4.99 -7.26
N GLU A 31 1.85 -6.19 -7.67
CA GLU A 31 2.50 -6.93 -8.76
C GLU A 31 2.27 -6.29 -10.13
N LYS A 32 1.08 -5.72 -10.39
CA LYS A 32 0.79 -5.00 -11.62
C LYS A 32 1.64 -3.73 -11.79
N ASN A 33 1.94 -3.02 -10.71
CA ASN A 33 2.76 -1.81 -10.77
C ASN A 33 3.64 -1.63 -9.52
N PRO A 34 4.71 -2.43 -9.38
CA PRO A 34 5.54 -2.43 -8.17
C PRO A 34 6.27 -1.11 -7.95
N GLU A 35 6.57 -0.37 -9.01
CA GLU A 35 7.21 0.94 -8.93
C GLU A 35 6.31 1.99 -8.27
N LEU A 36 5.03 2.02 -8.64
CA LEU A 36 4.05 2.91 -8.03
C LEU A 36 3.92 2.64 -6.53
N PHE A 37 3.79 1.37 -6.13
CA PHE A 37 3.66 1.02 -4.71
C PHE A 37 4.95 1.24 -3.93
N LYS A 38 6.12 1.08 -4.55
CA LYS A 38 7.40 1.46 -3.95
C LYS A 38 7.45 2.97 -3.68
N LYS A 39 7.11 3.79 -4.68
CA LYS A 39 7.00 5.25 -4.51
C LYS A 39 6.04 5.65 -3.39
N ILE A 40 4.84 5.08 -3.39
CA ILE A 40 3.83 5.32 -2.35
C ILE A 40 4.40 4.97 -0.97
N GLY A 41 5.03 3.80 -0.83
CA GLY A 41 5.64 3.37 0.42
C GLY A 41 6.75 4.31 0.90
N ASP A 42 7.63 4.73 0.00
CA ASP A 42 8.73 5.66 0.28
C ASP A 42 8.20 7.04 0.70
N GLU A 43 7.17 7.56 0.03
CA GLU A 43 6.53 8.83 0.39
C GLU A 43 5.80 8.77 1.73
N ILE A 44 5.09 7.67 2.01
CA ILE A 44 4.42 7.47 3.30
C ILE A 44 5.47 7.43 4.42
N GLN A 45 6.55 6.67 4.23
CA GLN A 45 7.69 6.62 5.16
C GLN A 45 8.30 8.01 5.37
N ALA A 46 8.51 8.78 4.30
CA ALA A 46 9.04 10.14 4.40
C ALA A 46 8.12 11.06 5.22
N LYS A 47 6.79 11.00 5.00
CA LYS A 47 5.82 11.78 5.78
C LYS A 47 5.72 11.33 7.24
N ILE A 48 5.80 10.03 7.51
CA ILE A 48 5.84 9.52 8.89
C ILE A 48 7.10 10.04 9.60
N LYS A 49 8.26 9.98 8.93
CA LYS A 49 9.52 10.53 9.44
C LYS A 49 9.46 12.04 9.64
N SER A 50 8.66 12.76 8.84
CA SER A 50 8.41 14.19 9.03
C SER A 50 7.41 14.50 10.16
N GLY A 51 7.01 13.51 10.96
CA GLY A 51 6.11 13.68 12.12
C GLY A 51 4.62 13.54 11.82
N ARG A 52 4.22 13.13 10.59
CA ARG A 52 2.80 12.86 10.29
C ARG A 52 2.40 11.50 10.86
N SER A 53 1.13 11.37 11.27
CA SER A 53 0.59 10.06 11.64
C SER A 53 0.52 9.14 10.41
N GLN A 54 0.71 7.82 10.63
CA GLN A 54 0.68 6.82 9.56
C GLN A 54 -0.62 6.87 8.74
N ALA A 55 -1.76 7.11 9.39
CA ALA A 55 -3.05 7.25 8.73
C ALA A 55 -3.12 8.51 7.85
N ALA A 56 -2.65 9.65 8.35
CA ALA A 56 -2.64 10.91 7.57
C ALA A 56 -1.68 10.84 6.39
N ALA A 57 -0.46 10.32 6.61
CA ALA A 57 0.54 10.12 5.57
C ALA A 57 0.01 9.20 4.46
N SER A 58 -0.58 8.06 4.84
CA SER A 58 -1.18 7.11 3.89
C SER A 58 -2.28 7.75 3.06
N MET A 59 -3.21 8.47 3.69
CA MET A 59 -4.30 9.16 2.96
C MET A 59 -3.79 10.23 2.00
N GLU A 60 -2.78 11.01 2.42
CA GLU A 60 -2.23 12.10 1.62
C GLU A 60 -1.52 11.57 0.37
N VAL A 61 -0.68 10.55 0.54
CA VAL A 61 0.06 9.91 -0.57
C VAL A 61 -0.90 9.14 -1.49
N MET A 62 -1.86 8.40 -0.92
CA MET A 62 -2.88 7.72 -1.74
C MET A 62 -3.75 8.70 -2.53
N ARG A 63 -4.07 9.88 -1.99
CA ARG A 63 -4.72 10.95 -2.76
C ARG A 63 -3.83 11.48 -3.87
N ALA A 64 -2.56 11.74 -3.59
CA ALA A 64 -1.61 12.23 -4.59
C ALA A 64 -1.47 11.24 -5.77
N HIS A 65 -1.44 9.94 -5.48
CA HIS A 65 -1.35 8.88 -6.48
C HIS A 65 -2.70 8.28 -6.89
N GLN A 66 -3.83 8.89 -6.51
CA GLN A 66 -5.17 8.34 -6.79
C GLN A 66 -5.38 8.10 -8.30
N ALA A 67 -4.93 9.02 -9.14
CA ALA A 67 -5.06 8.91 -10.60
C ALA A 67 -4.22 7.74 -11.16
N GLU A 68 -3.04 7.50 -10.60
CA GLU A 68 -2.16 6.39 -10.99
C GLU A 68 -2.72 5.05 -10.50
N LEU A 69 -3.17 4.99 -9.25
CA LEU A 69 -3.85 3.83 -8.68
C LEU A 69 -5.10 3.46 -9.49
N GLN A 70 -5.91 4.44 -9.90
CA GLN A 70 -7.08 4.22 -10.77
C GLN A 70 -6.70 3.66 -12.14
N LYS A 71 -5.56 4.05 -12.72
CA LYS A 71 -5.09 3.46 -13.99
C LYS A 71 -4.65 2.01 -13.83
N VAL A 72 -4.11 1.64 -12.67
CA VAL A 72 -3.70 0.26 -12.37
C VAL A 72 -4.90 -0.63 -12.00
N LEU A 73 -5.95 -0.03 -11.44
CA LEU A 73 -7.21 -0.67 -11.06
C LEU A 73 -8.20 -0.87 -12.21
N LYS A 74 -8.13 -0.04 -13.26
CA LYS A 74 -8.89 -0.22 -14.51
C LYS A 74 -8.41 -1.46 -15.28
#